data_AF-A0A8J3R7D4-F1
#
_entry.id   AF-A0A8J3R7D4-F1
#
_cell.length_a   1.000
_cell.length_b   1.000
_cell.length_c   1.000
_cell.angle_alpha   90.00
_cell.angle_beta   90.00
_cell.angle_gamma   90.00
#
_symmetry.space_group_name_H-M   'P 1'
#
loop_
_entity.id
_entity.type
_entity.pdbx_description
1 polymer ?
#
loop_
_entity_poly.entity_id
_entity_poly.type
_entity_poly.pdbx_seq_one_letter_code
_entity_poly.pdbx_strand_id
1 'polypeptide(L)'
;MDMTKWTKGLSVATATIALTGALPTLPAEATSSAQPTSISVSSHALGEAVNLKLTEKTRHKLADAFWNQYYGKYQPRPSRSKVDGPKNVYYGKIKGATRAKDVYWAVGNIGIKGDPVSYQDGPHVWRKRGHGAWSYRGDTGGCLNKAPKALLKIWHLSYLWCHYS
;
A
#
# COMPACT_ATOMS: atom_id res chain seq x y z
N MET A 1 5.05 5.82 49.83
CA MET A 1 4.04 6.77 49.30
C MET A 1 2.94 5.95 48.66
N ASP A 2 1.76 6.09 49.25
CA ASP A 2 0.55 5.33 49.03
C ASP A 2 -0.11 5.53 47.66
N MET A 3 -0.90 4.51 47.30
CA MET A 3 -2.15 4.51 46.53
C MET A 3 -2.31 5.44 45.33
N THR A 4 -2.51 4.83 44.13
CA THR A 4 -3.87 4.75 43.56
C THR A 4 -3.93 3.75 42.39
N LYS A 5 -4.69 2.66 42.61
CA LYS A 5 -5.26 1.84 41.53
C LYS A 5 -6.43 2.60 40.92
N TRP A 6 -6.54 2.62 39.59
CA TRP A 6 -7.79 2.93 38.89
C TRP A 6 -8.05 1.90 37.78
N THR A 7 -9.07 1.08 38.01
CA THR A 7 -9.76 0.22 37.05
C THR A 7 -11.07 0.89 36.65
N LYS A 8 -11.27 1.16 35.35
CA LYS A 8 -12.56 1.31 34.64
C LYS A 8 -12.25 0.96 33.18
N GLY A 9 -12.81 -0.03 32.48
CA GLY A 9 -14.14 -0.63 32.55
C GLY A 9 -15.04 0.02 31.49
N LEU A 10 -15.09 -0.52 30.27
CA LEU A 10 -16.12 -0.24 29.23
C LEU A 10 -15.94 -1.27 28.09
N SER A 11 -16.73 -2.34 28.09
CA SER A 11 -18.03 -2.52 27.41
C SER A 11 -17.89 -2.83 25.92
N VAL A 12 -17.98 -4.13 25.62
CA VAL A 12 -18.16 -4.69 24.27
C VAL A 12 -19.65 -4.57 23.92
N ALA A 13 -19.96 -3.81 22.87
CA ALA A 13 -21.31 -3.79 22.29
C ALA A 13 -21.35 -4.76 21.11
N THR A 14 -21.95 -5.93 21.31
CA THR A 14 -22.28 -6.88 20.25
C THR A 14 -23.64 -6.48 19.68
N ALA A 15 -23.66 -5.96 18.46
CA ALA A 15 -24.90 -5.69 17.75
C ALA A 15 -25.29 -6.92 16.90
N THR A 16 -26.26 -7.69 17.36
CA THR A 16 -26.95 -8.71 16.57
C THR A 16 -28.03 -8.03 15.73
N ILE A 17 -27.87 -8.03 14.42
CA ILE A 17 -28.92 -7.61 13.49
C ILE A 17 -29.64 -8.89 13.03
N ALA A 18 -30.81 -9.14 13.61
CA ALA A 18 -31.78 -10.08 13.07
C ALA A 18 -32.57 -9.37 11.98
N LEU A 19 -32.52 -9.89 10.74
CA LEU A 19 -33.33 -9.41 9.63
C LEU A 19 -34.33 -10.50 9.26
N THR A 20 -35.55 -10.38 9.76
CA THR A 20 -36.71 -11.14 9.31
C THR A 20 -37.51 -10.23 8.37
N GLY A 21 -37.57 -10.60 7.09
CA GLY A 21 -38.34 -9.89 6.07
C GLY A 21 -38.98 -10.89 5.11
N ALA A 22 -40.31 -10.87 5.07
CA ALA A 22 -41.18 -11.80 4.36
C ALA A 22 -41.08 -11.71 2.83
N LEU A 23 -41.31 -12.86 2.18
CA LEU A 23 -41.44 -13.00 0.73
C LEU A 23 -42.85 -12.56 0.27
N PRO A 24 -42.97 -11.69 -0.74
CA PRO A 24 -44.16 -11.64 -1.57
C PRO A 24 -43.99 -12.55 -2.79
N THR A 25 -44.93 -13.48 -2.95
CA THR A 25 -45.15 -14.27 -4.16
C THR A 25 -45.79 -13.38 -5.23
N LEU A 26 -45.19 -13.30 -6.42
CA LEU A 26 -45.82 -12.69 -7.60
C LEU A 26 -45.76 -13.66 -8.79
N PRO A 27 -46.76 -13.60 -9.70
CA PRO A 27 -47.00 -14.60 -10.73
C PRO A 27 -46.02 -14.47 -11.92
N ALA A 28 -45.81 -15.61 -12.57
CA ALA A 28 -45.09 -15.75 -13.83
C ALA A 28 -45.95 -15.26 -15.00
N GLU A 29 -45.42 -14.36 -15.84
CA GLU A 29 -45.78 -14.31 -17.27
C GLU A 29 -44.80 -13.47 -18.11
N ALA A 30 -44.72 -13.85 -19.39
CA ALA A 30 -44.20 -13.12 -20.53
C ALA A 30 -42.68 -13.02 -20.76
N THR A 31 -42.21 -14.02 -21.52
CA THR A 31 -41.21 -13.98 -22.58
C THR A 31 -40.89 -12.57 -23.13
N SER A 32 -39.64 -12.13 -22.95
CA SER A 32 -39.02 -11.18 -23.88
C SER A 32 -37.53 -11.45 -23.96
N SER A 33 -37.10 -11.86 -25.15
CA SER A 33 -35.73 -12.21 -25.49
C SER A 33 -34.89 -10.93 -25.47
N ALA A 34 -34.37 -10.57 -24.29
CA ALA A 34 -33.40 -9.50 -24.14
C ALA A 34 -32.03 -10.01 -24.60
N GLN A 35 -31.70 -9.66 -25.84
CA GLN A 35 -30.38 -9.84 -26.44
C GLN A 35 -29.30 -9.34 -25.46
N PRO A 36 -28.26 -10.13 -25.14
CA PRO A 36 -27.23 -9.71 -24.21
C PRO A 36 -26.53 -8.49 -24.78
N THR A 37 -26.81 -7.32 -24.19
CA THR A 37 -26.02 -6.12 -24.43
C THR A 37 -24.63 -6.45 -23.90
N SER A 38 -23.69 -6.69 -24.81
CA SER A 38 -22.28 -6.80 -24.49
C SER A 38 -21.87 -5.47 -23.87
N ILE A 39 -21.86 -5.42 -22.53
CA ILE A 39 -21.24 -4.35 -21.78
C ILE A 39 -19.79 -4.41 -22.19
N SER A 40 -19.41 -3.53 -23.12
CA SER A 40 -18.03 -3.30 -23.51
C SER A 40 -17.37 -2.65 -22.31
N VAL A 41 -16.97 -3.48 -21.34
CA VAL A 41 -16.12 -3.08 -20.23
C VAL A 41 -14.84 -2.66 -20.90
N SER A 42 -14.68 -1.35 -21.09
CA SER A 42 -13.47 -0.72 -21.60
C SER A 42 -12.27 -1.44 -20.99
N SER A 43 -11.59 -2.25 -21.79
CA SER A 43 -10.49 -3.10 -21.36
C SER A 43 -9.32 -2.18 -21.04
N HIS A 44 -9.34 -1.59 -19.84
CA HIS A 44 -8.14 -1.05 -19.24
C HIS A 44 -7.11 -2.18 -19.31
N ALA A 45 -6.03 -1.98 -20.07
CA ALA A 45 -5.04 -3.02 -20.32
C ALA A 45 -4.52 -3.52 -18.97
N LEU A 46 -4.98 -4.71 -18.59
CA LEU A 46 -4.61 -5.33 -17.33
C LEU A 46 -3.09 -5.48 -17.30
N GLY A 47 -2.46 -5.15 -16.18
CA GLY A 47 -1.01 -5.24 -16.05
C GLY A 47 -0.24 -4.03 -16.59
N GLU A 48 -0.92 -3.04 -17.17
CA GLU A 48 -0.28 -1.79 -17.60
C GLU A 48 0.31 -1.05 -16.39
N ALA A 49 1.58 -0.65 -16.52
CA ALA A 49 2.29 0.15 -15.53
C ALA A 49 2.05 1.64 -15.78
N VAL A 50 1.75 2.38 -14.71
CA VAL A 50 1.49 3.82 -14.76
C VAL A 50 2.41 4.54 -13.79
N ASN A 51 3.10 5.57 -14.28
CA ASN A 51 3.90 6.47 -13.46
C ASN A 51 2.98 7.50 -12.80
N LEU A 52 3.14 7.71 -11.50
CA LEU A 52 2.26 8.57 -10.71
C LEU A 52 3.08 9.66 -10.02
N LYS A 53 2.49 10.84 -9.88
CA LYS A 53 3.08 11.92 -9.10
C LYS A 53 3.02 11.58 -7.61
N LEU A 54 4.16 11.61 -6.94
CA LEU A 54 4.20 11.46 -5.49
C LEU A 54 3.60 12.70 -4.82
N THR A 55 2.71 12.48 -3.86
CA THR A 55 2.15 13.54 -3.01
C THR A 55 2.77 13.51 -1.62
N GLU A 56 2.76 14.65 -0.93
CA GLU A 56 3.30 14.77 0.43
C GLU A 56 2.62 13.81 1.42
N LYS A 57 1.30 13.66 1.29
CA LYS A 57 0.52 12.70 2.07
C LYS A 57 0.97 11.25 1.83
N THR A 58 1.32 10.91 0.59
CA THR A 58 1.82 9.57 0.26
C THR A 58 3.21 9.39 0.84
N ARG A 59 4.09 10.39 0.70
CA ARG A 59 5.43 10.40 1.27
C ARG A 59 5.43 10.12 2.78
N HIS A 60 4.57 10.80 3.54
CA HIS A 60 4.40 10.54 4.98
C HIS A 60 3.99 9.10 5.28
N LYS A 61 3.02 8.55 4.54
CA LYS A 61 2.57 7.15 4.74
C LYS A 61 3.67 6.12 4.46
N LEU A 62 4.57 6.40 3.50
CA LEU A 62 5.72 5.52 3.23
C LEU A 62 6.70 5.54 4.40
N ALA A 63 6.99 6.73 4.95
CA ALA A 63 7.82 6.87 6.14
C ALA A 63 7.20 6.21 7.38
N ASP A 64 5.88 6.32 7.56
CA ASP A 64 5.17 5.61 8.63
C ASP A 64 5.28 4.09 8.47
N ALA A 65 5.13 3.58 7.25
CA ALA A 65 5.27 2.15 6.97
C ALA A 65 6.70 1.66 7.25
N PHE A 66 7.73 2.42 6.85
CA PHE A 66 9.12 2.13 7.15
C PHE A 66 9.39 2.09 8.65
N TRP A 67 8.94 3.13 9.37
CA TRP A 67 9.10 3.22 10.82
C TRP A 67 8.42 2.05 11.53
N ASN A 68 7.14 1.80 11.24
CA ASN A 68 6.35 0.81 11.97
C ASN A 68 6.76 -0.64 11.68
N GLN A 69 7.26 -0.94 10.46
CA GLN A 69 7.51 -2.32 10.03
C GLN A 69 8.99 -2.71 10.08
N TYR A 70 9.89 -1.74 10.12
CA TYR A 70 11.33 -1.98 10.14
C TYR A 70 11.98 -1.25 11.30
N TYR A 71 12.24 0.05 11.18
CA TYR A 71 13.19 0.71 12.06
C TYR A 71 12.70 0.82 13.52
N GLY A 72 11.43 1.15 13.75
CA GLY A 72 10.84 1.30 15.08
C GLY A 72 10.71 0.01 15.87
N LYS A 73 10.83 -1.16 15.24
CA LYS A 73 10.80 -2.46 15.92
C LYS A 73 12.14 -2.83 16.55
N TYR A 74 13.25 -2.37 15.97
CA TYR A 74 14.59 -2.83 16.31
C TYR A 74 15.45 -1.80 17.04
N GLN A 75 14.98 -0.56 17.17
CA GLN A 75 15.75 0.55 17.72
C GLN A 75 15.08 1.11 18.99
N PRO A 76 15.70 1.02 20.18
CA PRO A 76 15.05 1.37 21.45
C PRO A 76 14.88 2.87 21.72
N ARG A 77 15.43 3.77 20.88
CA ARG A 77 15.58 5.21 21.20
C ARG A 77 15.34 6.27 20.11
N PRO A 78 15.04 5.98 18.84
CA PRO A 78 14.61 7.03 17.92
C PRO A 78 13.10 7.29 18.07
N SER A 79 12.69 8.52 17.77
CA SER A 79 11.29 8.87 17.60
C SER A 79 10.97 8.86 16.10
N ARG A 80 9.71 8.57 15.75
CA ARG A 80 9.18 8.73 14.39
C ARG A 80 9.51 10.09 13.79
N SER A 81 9.66 11.14 14.61
CA SER A 81 10.03 12.49 14.18
C SER A 81 11.41 12.60 13.55
N LYS A 82 12.28 11.59 13.70
CA LYS A 82 13.61 11.55 13.06
C LYS A 82 13.59 10.93 11.66
N VAL A 83 12.47 10.37 11.21
CA VAL A 83 12.34 9.79 9.87
C VAL A 83 11.85 10.89 8.94
N ASP A 84 12.76 11.41 8.12
CA ASP A 84 12.36 12.24 6.99
C ASP A 84 11.66 11.35 5.96
N GLY A 85 10.60 11.87 5.31
CA GLY A 85 9.93 11.18 4.22
C GLY A 85 10.92 10.69 3.14
N PRO A 86 10.63 9.59 2.42
CA PRO A 86 11.54 9.11 1.39
C PRO A 86 11.78 10.18 0.30
N LYS A 87 13.02 10.26 -0.17
CA LYS A 87 13.52 11.18 -1.20
C LYS A 87 13.76 10.41 -2.51
N ASN A 88 13.84 11.14 -3.63
CA ASN A 88 14.08 10.59 -4.97
C ASN A 88 13.16 9.41 -5.30
N VAL A 89 11.86 9.58 -5.03
CA VAL A 89 10.89 8.48 -5.05
C VAL A 89 10.31 8.28 -6.44
N TYR A 90 10.45 7.06 -6.94
CA TYR A 90 9.68 6.54 -8.06
C TYR A 90 8.38 5.96 -7.53
N TYR A 91 7.24 6.47 -8.00
CA TYR A 91 5.92 6.05 -7.55
C TYR A 91 5.03 5.70 -8.73
N GLY A 92 4.27 4.61 -8.61
CA GLY A 92 3.48 4.12 -9.71
C GLY A 92 2.56 2.99 -9.30
N LYS A 93 1.81 2.49 -10.28
CA LYS A 93 0.92 1.35 -10.10
C LYS A 93 0.92 0.42 -11.30
N ILE A 94 0.55 -0.82 -11.05
CA ILE A 94 0.15 -1.79 -12.06
C ILE A 94 -1.37 -1.89 -12.01
N LYS A 95 -2.03 -1.65 -13.15
CA LYS A 95 -3.49 -1.72 -13.27
C LYS A 95 -3.98 -3.15 -13.05
N GLY A 96 -4.92 -3.32 -12.13
CA GLY A 96 -5.67 -4.55 -11.97
C GLY A 96 -6.98 -4.53 -12.74
N ALA A 97 -7.77 -5.59 -12.64
CA ALA A 97 -9.09 -5.67 -13.27
C ALA A 97 -10.05 -4.59 -12.74
N THR A 98 -9.81 -4.12 -11.51
CA THR A 98 -10.54 -3.02 -10.87
C THR A 98 -9.56 -2.16 -10.06
N ARG A 99 -9.98 -0.94 -9.69
CA ARG A 99 -9.18 -0.04 -8.83
C ARG A 99 -8.79 -0.67 -7.49
N ALA A 100 -9.62 -1.56 -6.94
CA ALA A 100 -9.32 -2.29 -5.72
C ALA A 100 -8.21 -3.35 -5.91
N LYS A 101 -7.98 -3.80 -7.15
CA LYS A 101 -6.95 -4.76 -7.52
C LYS A 101 -5.66 -4.12 -8.03
N ASP A 102 -5.66 -2.81 -8.30
CA ASP A 102 -4.43 -2.07 -8.61
C ASP A 102 -3.35 -2.33 -7.55
N VAL A 103 -2.11 -2.51 -7.98
CA VAL A 103 -0.98 -2.68 -7.07
C VAL A 103 -0.06 -1.49 -7.20
N TYR A 104 0.06 -0.72 -6.13
CA TYR A 104 0.90 0.46 -6.06
C TYR A 104 2.27 0.09 -5.50
N TRP A 105 3.29 0.70 -6.06
CA TRP A 105 4.67 0.50 -5.68
C TRP A 105 5.36 1.85 -5.55
N ALA A 106 6.29 1.94 -4.60
CA ALA A 106 7.20 3.05 -4.47
C ALA A 106 8.62 2.53 -4.25
N VAL A 107 9.60 3.22 -4.82
CA VAL A 107 11.03 2.98 -4.63
C VAL A 107 11.69 4.32 -4.32
N GLY A 108 12.47 4.42 -3.26
CA GLY A 108 13.17 5.67 -2.95
C GLY A 108 14.05 5.58 -1.71
N ASN A 109 14.88 6.58 -1.50
CA ASN A 109 15.85 6.60 -0.41
C ASN A 109 15.18 7.12 0.86
N ILE A 110 15.31 6.40 1.97
CA ILE A 110 14.86 6.84 3.28
C ILE A 110 15.94 6.52 4.28
N GLY A 111 15.95 7.24 5.39
CA GLY A 111 16.81 6.95 6.52
C GLY A 111 16.39 7.78 7.71
N ILE A 112 17.25 7.79 8.71
CA ILE A 112 16.98 8.36 10.02
C ILE A 112 17.96 9.48 10.27
N LYS A 113 17.44 10.65 10.66
CA LYS A 113 18.28 11.80 11.00
C LYS A 113 19.21 11.46 12.15
N GLY A 114 20.52 11.62 11.91
CA GLY A 114 21.58 11.32 12.87
C GLY A 114 22.03 9.86 12.87
N ASP A 115 21.54 9.01 11.96
CA ASP A 115 22.03 7.65 11.75
C ASP A 115 22.45 7.46 10.29
N PRO A 116 23.74 7.68 9.97
CA PRO A 116 24.27 7.50 8.62
C PRO A 116 24.16 6.07 8.09
N VAL A 117 24.17 5.06 8.98
CA VAL A 117 24.10 3.64 8.59
C VAL A 117 22.75 3.34 7.95
N SER A 118 21.68 3.98 8.43
CA SER A 118 20.32 3.82 7.88
C SER A 118 20.14 4.24 6.42
N TYR A 119 21.14 4.89 5.79
CA TYR A 119 21.11 5.30 4.38
C TYR A 119 21.94 4.41 3.45
N GLN A 120 22.69 3.43 3.98
CA GLN A 120 23.69 2.68 3.20
C GLN A 120 23.09 1.54 2.38
N ASP A 121 21.91 1.03 2.75
CA ASP A 121 21.32 -0.17 2.14
C ASP A 121 20.66 0.07 0.77
N GLY A 122 20.84 1.28 0.21
CA GLY A 122 20.29 1.69 -1.06
C GLY A 122 18.80 2.05 -1.00
N PRO A 123 18.12 2.18 -2.15
CA PRO A 123 16.71 2.55 -2.17
C PRO A 123 15.85 1.48 -1.49
N HIS A 124 14.76 1.93 -0.91
CA HIS A 124 13.79 1.12 -0.19
C HIS A 124 12.53 0.93 -1.02
N VAL A 125 11.85 -0.20 -0.82
CA VAL A 125 10.68 -0.59 -1.61
C VAL A 125 9.44 -0.67 -0.73
N TRP A 126 8.34 -0.09 -1.22
CA TRP A 126 7.02 -0.19 -0.60
C TRP A 126 5.99 -0.72 -1.60
N ARG A 127 4.97 -1.39 -1.07
CA ARG A 127 3.86 -1.94 -1.85
C ARG A 127 2.53 -1.76 -1.12
N LYS A 128 1.46 -1.48 -1.86
CA LYS A 128 0.07 -1.66 -1.39
C LYS A 128 -0.84 -2.15 -2.51
N ARG A 129 -2.00 -2.71 -2.15
CA ARG A 129 -3.05 -3.09 -3.08
C ARG A 129 -4.27 -2.20 -2.87
N GLY A 130 -4.79 -1.59 -3.95
CA GLY A 130 -5.94 -0.70 -3.93
C GLY A 130 -5.83 0.38 -2.85
N HIS A 131 -6.83 0.42 -1.97
CA HIS A 131 -6.91 1.33 -0.84
C HIS A 131 -6.27 0.80 0.46
N GLY A 132 -5.62 -0.36 0.41
CA GLY A 132 -4.96 -0.97 1.57
C GLY A 132 -3.77 -0.17 2.12
N ALA A 133 -3.28 -0.62 3.27
CA ALA A 133 -2.11 -0.05 3.92
C ALA A 133 -0.81 -0.29 3.12
N TRP A 134 0.15 0.59 3.29
CA TRP A 134 1.49 0.40 2.76
C TRP A 134 2.26 -0.64 3.56
N SER A 135 2.90 -1.56 2.84
CA SER A 135 3.84 -2.53 3.37
C SER A 135 5.24 -2.21 2.87
N TYR A 136 6.17 -2.10 3.81
CA TYR A 136 7.60 -2.04 3.55
C TYR A 136 8.09 -3.42 3.09
N ARG A 137 8.89 -3.44 2.02
CA ARG A 137 9.38 -4.66 1.37
C ARG A 137 10.89 -4.86 1.56
N GLY A 138 11.53 -3.97 2.33
CA GLY A 138 12.98 -3.94 2.52
C GLY A 138 13.67 -2.91 1.64
N ASP A 139 14.94 -2.71 1.96
CA ASP A 139 15.95 -2.09 1.11
C ASP A 139 16.24 -2.97 -0.12
N THR A 140 17.02 -2.44 -1.04
CA THR A 140 17.35 -3.12 -2.29
C THR A 140 18.75 -3.73 -2.27
N GLY A 141 19.62 -3.32 -1.34
CA GLY A 141 21.05 -3.61 -1.42
C GLY A 141 21.64 -3.24 -2.77
N GLY A 142 21.15 -2.14 -3.37
CA GLY A 142 21.47 -1.74 -4.75
C GLY A 142 20.67 -2.45 -5.86
N CYS A 143 19.99 -3.56 -5.57
CA CYS A 143 19.26 -4.36 -6.55
C CYS A 143 17.74 -4.10 -6.55
N LEU A 144 17.20 -3.59 -7.65
CA LEU A 144 15.77 -3.31 -7.81
C LEU A 144 14.89 -4.55 -8.11
N ASN A 145 15.32 -5.76 -7.75
CA ASN A 145 14.63 -7.02 -8.04
C ASN A 145 13.26 -7.16 -7.32
N LYS A 146 13.04 -6.41 -6.23
CA LYS A 146 11.78 -6.37 -5.48
C LYS A 146 10.70 -5.57 -6.20
N ALA A 147 11.07 -4.66 -7.11
CA ALA A 147 10.14 -3.83 -7.87
C ALA A 147 9.73 -4.52 -9.19
N PRO A 148 8.48 -4.36 -9.66
CA PRO A 148 8.05 -4.98 -10.91
C PRO A 148 8.77 -4.43 -12.14
N LYS A 149 9.20 -5.33 -13.03
CA LYS A 149 9.89 -4.98 -14.29
C LYS A 149 9.14 -3.93 -15.15
N ALA A 150 7.82 -4.02 -15.21
CA ALA A 150 6.99 -3.07 -15.96
C ALA A 150 7.10 -1.63 -15.44
N LEU A 151 7.20 -1.46 -14.10
CA LEU A 151 7.39 -0.15 -13.49
C LEU A 151 8.82 0.35 -13.67
N LEU A 152 9.82 -0.53 -13.51
CA LEU A 152 11.22 -0.17 -13.77
C LEU A 152 11.41 0.38 -15.18
N LYS A 153 10.76 -0.23 -16.18
CA LYS A 153 10.81 0.22 -17.57
C LYS A 153 10.32 1.66 -17.74
N ILE A 154 9.16 2.01 -17.18
CA ILE A 154 8.58 3.36 -17.32
C ILE A 154 9.27 4.40 -16.43
N TRP A 155 9.97 3.96 -15.39
CA TRP A 155 10.82 4.81 -14.56
C TRP A 155 12.23 4.98 -15.14
N HIS A 156 12.52 4.33 -16.27
CA HIS A 156 13.84 4.30 -16.90
C HIS A 156 14.94 3.78 -15.97
N LEU A 157 14.58 2.85 -15.08
CA LEU A 157 15.50 2.18 -14.18
C LEU A 157 15.89 0.82 -14.75
N SER A 158 17.18 0.51 -14.62
CA SER A 158 17.73 -0.78 -15.01
C SER A 158 17.73 -1.74 -13.82
N TYR A 159 17.43 -3.01 -14.08
CA TYR A 159 17.63 -4.08 -13.09
C TYR A 159 19.11 -4.32 -12.77
N LEU A 160 20.02 -3.81 -13.62
CA LEU A 160 21.48 -3.91 -13.48
C LEU A 160 22.08 -2.92 -12.48
N TRP A 161 21.25 -2.22 -11.70
CA TRP A 161 21.74 -1.40 -10.57
C TRP A 161 22.53 -2.21 -9.52
N CYS A 162 22.56 -3.54 -9.63
CA CYS A 162 23.29 -4.48 -8.79
C CYS A 162 24.84 -4.39 -8.82
N HIS A 163 25.47 -3.53 -9.62
CA HIS A 163 26.93 -3.53 -9.81
C HIS A 163 27.69 -2.27 -9.36
N TYR A 164 27.01 -1.30 -8.74
CA TYR A 164 27.62 0.02 -8.43
C TYR A 164 27.45 0.51 -6.98
N SER A 165 27.10 -0.37 -6.04
CA SER A 165 27.02 -0.07 -4.61
C SER A 165 28.13 -0.74 -3.83
#